data_AF-A0A9W6BD32-F1
#
_entry.id   AF-A0A9W6BD32-F1
#
_cell.length_a   1.000
_cell.length_b   1.000
_cell.length_c   1.000
_cell.angle_alpha   90.00
_cell.angle_beta   90.00
_cell.angle_gamma   90.00
#
_symmetry.space_group_name_H-M   'P 1'
#
loop_
_entity.id
_entity.type
_entity.pdbx_description
1 polymer ?
#
loop_
_entity_poly.entity_id
_entity_poly.type
_entity_poly.pdbx_seq_one_letter_code
_entity_poly.pdbx_strand_id
1 'polypeptide(L)'
;MPPKPLAKPLKPIHVAGLILLLPICLAAFVVGIVGMRILLDEDGSSKLSQSAFGQLYKRLIAINPFFSALIFNGGMIGSMFCVTKLIEHAKAGKRAKQGPQDASLTSTAGVAAQANKKNK
;
A
#
# COMPACT_ATOMS: atom_id res chain seq x y z
N MET A 1 -13.44 12.08 19.34
CA MET A 1 -12.32 11.55 18.53
C MET A 1 -11.71 12.70 17.74
N PRO A 2 -10.42 13.01 17.86
CA PRO A 2 -9.80 14.06 17.06
C PRO A 2 -9.87 13.69 15.55
N PRO A 3 -10.11 14.66 14.66
CA PRO A 3 -10.29 14.40 13.24
C PRO A 3 -9.02 13.80 12.65
N LYS A 4 -9.15 12.66 11.95
CA LYS A 4 -8.04 12.06 11.20
C LYS A 4 -7.50 13.10 10.21
N PRO A 5 -6.19 13.44 10.26
CA PRO A 5 -5.63 14.40 9.33
C PRO A 5 -5.88 13.95 7.90
N LEU A 6 -6.40 14.86 7.07
CA LEU A 6 -6.63 14.62 5.65
C LEU A 6 -5.29 14.26 5.00
N ALA A 7 -5.18 13.04 4.47
CA ALA A 7 -3.97 12.54 3.84
C ALA A 7 -3.51 13.50 2.74
N LYS A 8 -2.32 14.08 2.90
CA LYS A 8 -1.71 14.95 1.88
C LYS A 8 -1.33 14.12 0.66
N PRO A 9 -1.49 14.64 -0.57
CA PRO A 9 -1.03 13.93 -1.77
C PRO A 9 0.47 13.64 -1.68
N LEU A 10 0.85 12.40 -1.97
CA LEU A 10 2.23 11.95 -2.05
C LEU A 10 2.98 12.68 -3.18
N LYS A 11 4.30 12.88 -3.00
CA LYS A 11 5.17 13.43 -4.05
C LYS A 11 5.24 12.44 -5.24
N PRO A 12 5.32 12.92 -6.50
CA PRO A 12 5.34 12.05 -7.69
C PRO A 12 6.40 10.94 -7.64
N ILE A 13 7.59 11.24 -7.08
CA ILE A 13 8.67 10.26 -6.95
C ILE A 13 8.32 9.08 -6.04
N HIS A 14 7.49 9.31 -5.01
CA HIS A 14 7.04 8.25 -4.11
C HIS A 14 5.98 7.38 -4.79
N VAL A 15 5.11 7.99 -5.61
CA VAL A 15 4.11 7.25 -6.38
C VAL A 15 4.78 6.37 -7.42
N ALA A 16 5.77 6.88 -8.14
CA ALA A 16 6.57 6.09 -9.09
C ALA A 16 7.27 4.91 -8.39
N GLY A 17 7.87 5.16 -7.22
CA GLY A 17 8.46 4.11 -6.39
C GLY A 17 7.45 3.04 -5.98
N LEU A 18 6.25 3.43 -5.53
CA LEU A 18 5.20 2.49 -5.14
C LEU A 18 4.65 1.67 -6.31
N ILE A 19 4.55 2.26 -7.51
CA ILE A 19 4.11 1.56 -8.72
C ILE A 19 5.13 0.51 -9.15
N LEU A 20 6.42 0.80 -9.04
CA LEU A 20 7.50 -0.16 -9.34
C LEU A 20 7.66 -1.22 -8.24
N LEU A 21 7.46 -0.84 -6.97
CA LEU A 21 7.62 -1.74 -5.83
C LEU A 21 6.46 -2.74 -5.72
N LEU A 22 5.24 -2.33 -6.05
CA LEU A 22 4.06 -3.20 -5.99
C LEU A 22 4.22 -4.53 -6.75
N PRO A 23 4.61 -4.58 -8.04
CA PRO A 23 4.79 -5.86 -8.74
C PRO A 23 5.92 -6.70 -8.16
N ILE A 24 6.97 -6.08 -7.59
CA ILE A 24 8.07 -6.81 -6.93
C ILE A 24 7.55 -7.48 -5.66
N CYS A 25 6.82 -6.75 -4.81
CA CYS A 25 6.22 -7.32 -3.60
C CYS A 25 5.18 -8.41 -3.92
N LEU A 26 4.39 -8.20 -4.97
CA LEU A 26 3.39 -9.18 -5.40
C LEU A 26 4.05 -10.46 -5.94
N ALA A 27 5.11 -10.32 -6.74
CA ALA A 27 5.89 -11.46 -7.22
C ALA A 27 6.53 -12.21 -6.04
N ALA A 28 7.11 -11.51 -5.08
CA ALA A 28 7.65 -12.12 -3.86
C ALA A 28 6.58 -12.87 -3.06
N PHE A 29 5.37 -12.31 -2.93
CA PHE A 29 4.25 -12.98 -2.28
C PHE A 29 3.84 -14.27 -2.99
N VAL A 30 3.71 -14.23 -4.32
CA VAL A 30 3.38 -15.41 -5.15
C VAL A 30 4.48 -16.47 -5.03
N VAL A 31 5.74 -16.07 -5.12
CA VAL A 31 6.91 -16.95 -4.90
C VAL A 31 6.86 -17.58 -3.51
N GLY A 32 6.46 -16.83 -2.47
CA GLY A 32 6.25 -17.34 -1.12
C GLY A 32 5.15 -18.40 -1.03
N ILE A 33 4.02 -18.20 -1.72
CA ILE A 33 2.93 -19.19 -1.79
C ILE A 33 3.39 -20.48 -2.46
N VAL A 34 4.04 -20.36 -3.62
CA VAL A 34 4.58 -21.50 -4.37
C VAL A 34 5.65 -22.22 -3.53
N GLY A 35 6.49 -21.46 -2.85
CA GLY A 35 7.49 -21.93 -1.92
C GLY A 35 6.93 -22.75 -0.76
N MET A 36 5.86 -22.27 -0.13
CA MET A 36 5.17 -23.04 0.91
C MET A 36 4.59 -24.35 0.37
N ARG A 37 4.08 -24.37 -0.87
CA ARG A 37 3.61 -25.61 -1.50
C ARG A 37 4.75 -26.63 -1.69
N ILE A 38 5.97 -26.17 -1.96
CA ILE A 38 7.16 -27.04 -2.04
C ILE A 38 7.54 -27.57 -0.65
N LEU A 39 7.41 -26.75 0.40
CA LEU A 39 7.74 -27.14 1.77
C LEU A 39 6.76 -28.16 2.34
N LEU A 40 5.47 -28.01 2.03
CA LEU A 40 4.43 -28.93 2.47
C LEU A 40 4.41 -30.24 1.67
N ASP A 41 5.20 -30.35 0.61
CA ASP A 41 5.40 -31.58 -0.15
C ASP A 41 6.53 -32.41 0.49
N GLU A 42 6.20 -33.04 1.62
CA GLU A 42 7.12 -33.89 2.39
C GLU A 42 7.62 -35.09 1.59
N ASP A 43 6.76 -35.68 0.76
CA ASP A 43 7.08 -36.84 -0.08
C ASP A 43 7.94 -36.49 -1.30
N GLY A 44 8.12 -35.19 -1.59
CA GLY A 44 8.84 -34.71 -2.78
C GLY A 44 8.24 -35.22 -4.10
N SER A 45 6.96 -35.62 -4.08
CA SER A 45 6.27 -36.28 -5.18
C SER A 45 5.79 -35.26 -6.22
N SER A 46 5.66 -33.99 -5.85
CA SER A 46 5.19 -32.97 -6.76
C SER A 46 6.26 -32.59 -7.79
N LYS A 47 5.82 -32.48 -9.06
CA LYS A 47 6.67 -31.98 -10.16
C LYS A 47 7.28 -30.61 -9.85
N LEU A 48 6.62 -29.83 -9.01
CA LEU A 48 7.04 -28.48 -8.64
C LEU A 48 8.21 -28.51 -7.64
N SER A 49 8.19 -29.45 -6.70
CA SER A 49 9.27 -29.72 -5.74
C SER A 49 10.53 -30.28 -6.40
N GLN A 50 10.35 -31.09 -7.45
CA GLN A 50 11.44 -31.69 -8.23
C GLN A 50 12.06 -30.73 -9.26
N SER A 51 11.35 -29.65 -9.61
CA SER A 51 11.83 -28.66 -10.58
C SER A 51 13.10 -27.94 -10.11
N ALA A 52 13.84 -27.34 -11.05
CA ALA A 52 15.03 -26.53 -10.72
C ALA A 52 14.69 -25.40 -9.72
N PHE A 53 13.50 -24.81 -9.83
CA PHE A 53 13.00 -23.82 -8.88
C PHE A 53 12.77 -24.44 -7.50
N GLY A 54 12.09 -25.59 -7.42
CA GLY A 54 11.83 -26.30 -6.16
C GLY A 54 13.10 -26.68 -5.42
N GLN A 55 14.10 -27.20 -6.14
CA GLN A 55 15.40 -27.52 -5.57
C GLN A 55 16.15 -26.27 -5.09
N LEU A 56 16.14 -25.19 -5.87
CA LEU A 56 16.75 -23.92 -5.47
C LEU A 56 16.07 -23.34 -4.22
N TYR A 57 14.74 -23.39 -4.17
CA TYR A 57 13.96 -22.89 -3.03
C TYR A 57 14.24 -23.69 -1.75
N LYS A 58 14.30 -25.03 -1.85
CA LYS A 58 14.71 -25.91 -0.74
C LYS A 58 16.13 -25.58 -0.26
N ARG A 59 17.07 -25.32 -1.17
CA ARG A 59 18.45 -24.90 -0.81
C ARG A 59 18.47 -23.56 -0.07
N LEU A 60 17.70 -22.57 -0.55
CA LEU A 60 17.61 -21.26 0.10
C LEU A 60 17.06 -21.37 1.54
N ILE A 61 16.12 -22.27 1.76
CA ILE A 61 15.55 -22.53 3.10
C ILE A 61 16.51 -23.32 3.98
N ALA A 62 17.23 -24.29 3.42
CA ALA A 62 18.25 -25.03 4.17
C ALA A 62 19.35 -24.09 4.70
N ILE A 63 19.69 -23.03 3.95
CA ILE A 63 20.63 -21.98 4.40
C ILE A 63 19.97 -21.06 5.43
N ASN A 64 18.73 -20.65 5.20
CA ASN A 64 17.99 -19.77 6.10
C ASN A 64 16.52 -20.23 6.24
N PRO A 65 16.14 -20.85 7.37
CA PRO A 65 14.78 -21.35 7.55
C PRO A 65 13.72 -20.24 7.54
N PHE A 66 14.12 -19.00 7.84
CA PHE A 66 13.23 -17.83 7.79
C PHE A 66 13.04 -17.28 6.38
N PHE A 67 13.75 -17.77 5.36
CA PHE A 67 13.64 -17.27 3.98
C PHE A 67 12.21 -17.33 3.46
N SER A 68 11.52 -18.47 3.65
CA SER A 68 10.14 -18.64 3.20
C SER A 68 9.18 -17.66 3.90
N ALA A 69 9.32 -17.52 5.22
CA ALA A 69 8.51 -16.62 6.02
C ALA A 69 8.77 -15.15 5.64
N LEU A 70 10.02 -14.78 5.42
CA LEU A 70 10.41 -13.42 5.03
C LEU A 70 9.86 -13.04 3.65
N ILE A 71 10.02 -13.92 2.66
CA ILE A 71 9.52 -13.68 1.30
C ILE A 71 7.99 -13.60 1.27
N PHE A 72 7.31 -14.52 1.95
CA PHE A 72 5.85 -14.53 2.00
C PHE A 72 5.30 -13.32 2.78
N ASN A 73 5.74 -13.11 4.03
CA ASN A 73 5.24 -12.01 4.87
C ASN A 73 5.65 -10.66 4.31
N GLY A 74 6.90 -10.52 3.85
CA GLY A 74 7.42 -9.30 3.25
C GLY A 74 6.68 -8.96 1.94
N GLY A 75 6.42 -9.96 1.10
CA GLY A 75 5.60 -9.79 -0.10
C GLY A 75 4.17 -9.36 0.22
N MET A 76 3.52 -10.01 1.19
CA MET A 76 2.16 -9.69 1.61
C MET A 76 2.05 -8.26 2.18
N ILE A 77 2.87 -7.95 3.19
CA ILE A 77 2.87 -6.64 3.87
C ILE A 77 3.27 -5.53 2.88
N GLY A 78 4.30 -5.76 2.08
CA GLY A 78 4.77 -4.80 1.07
C GLY A 78 3.71 -4.50 0.02
N SER A 79 3.02 -5.53 -0.48
CA SER A 79 1.92 -5.36 -1.45
C SER A 79 0.76 -4.57 -0.83
N MET A 80 0.36 -4.91 0.39
CA MET A 80 -0.74 -4.24 1.08
C MET A 80 -0.40 -2.78 1.41
N PHE A 81 0.84 -2.51 1.83
CA PHE A 81 1.35 -1.16 2.02
C PHE A 81 1.30 -0.34 0.73
N CYS A 82 1.77 -0.90 -0.39
CA CYS A 82 1.74 -0.20 -1.67
C CYS A 82 0.32 0.11 -2.14
N VAL A 83 -0.59 -0.87 -2.07
CA VAL A 83 -2.00 -0.71 -2.44
C VAL A 83 -2.67 0.36 -1.58
N THR A 84 -2.52 0.29 -0.26
CA THR A 84 -3.12 1.27 0.65
C THR A 84 -2.63 2.69 0.37
N LYS A 85 -1.32 2.88 0.16
CA LYS A 85 -0.76 4.19 -0.18
C LYS A 85 -1.19 4.72 -1.53
N LEU A 86 -1.30 3.86 -2.55
CA LEU A 86 -1.82 4.25 -3.86
C LEU A 86 -3.31 4.62 -3.80
N ILE A 87 -4.11 3.89 -3.01
CA ILE A 87 -5.52 4.22 -2.77
C ILE A 87 -5.65 5.55 -2.02
N GLU A 88 -4.85 5.78 -0.98
CA GLU A 88 -4.82 7.06 -0.25
C GLU A 88 -4.47 8.22 -1.19
N HIS A 89 -3.46 8.05 -2.05
CA HIS A 89 -3.08 9.02 -3.06
C HIS A 89 -4.21 9.30 -4.06
N ALA A 90 -4.88 8.25 -4.57
CA ALA A 90 -6.01 8.41 -5.48
C ALA A 90 -7.20 9.12 -4.81
N LYS A 91 -7.49 8.81 -3.54
CA LYS A 91 -8.53 9.49 -2.75
C LYS A 91 -8.18 10.95 -2.49
N ALA A 92 -6.92 11.27 -2.18
CA ALA A 92 -6.44 12.64 -2.00
C ALA A 92 -6.54 13.43 -3.32
N GLY A 93 -6.19 12.83 -4.46
CA GLY A 93 -6.34 13.44 -5.78
C GLY A 93 -7.81 13.72 -6.15
N LYS A 94 -8.74 12.82 -5.81
CA LYS A 94 -10.19 13.04 -5.99
C LYS A 94 -10.72 14.17 -5.09
N ARG A 95 -10.29 14.23 -3.83
CA ARG A 95 -10.64 15.31 -2.88
C ARG A 95 -10.06 16.66 -3.29
N ALA A 96 -8.84 16.69 -3.83
CA ALA A 96 -8.21 17.91 -4.34
C ALA A 96 -8.88 18.41 -5.63
N LYS A 97 -9.37 17.51 -6.50
CA LYS A 97 -10.18 17.87 -7.67
C LYS A 97 -11.58 18.37 -7.32
N GLN A 98 -12.15 17.94 -6.20
CA GLN A 98 -13.33 18.54 -5.57
C GLN A 98 -12.95 19.80 -4.79
N GLY A 99 -12.17 20.69 -5.40
CA GLY A 99 -11.60 21.87 -4.74
C GLY A 99 -12.60 22.68 -3.91
N PRO A 100 -12.09 23.51 -2.98
CA PRO A 100 -12.84 24.15 -1.90
C PRO A 100 -13.96 25.07 -2.42
N GLN A 101 -15.18 24.55 -2.59
CA GLN A 101 -16.37 25.38 -2.80
C GLN A 101 -16.98 25.90 -1.48
N ASP A 102 -16.63 25.33 -0.33
CA ASP A 102 -17.27 25.69 0.94
C ASP A 102 -16.52 26.74 1.77
N ALA A 103 -15.28 27.08 1.42
CA ALA A 103 -14.47 28.02 2.20
C ALA A 103 -14.68 29.50 1.82
N SER A 104 -15.22 29.80 0.63
CA SER A 104 -15.50 31.18 0.20
C SER A 104 -16.91 31.66 0.56
N LEU A 105 -17.80 30.79 1.03
CA LEU A 105 -19.18 31.16 1.41
C LEU A 105 -19.33 31.47 2.92
N THR A 106 -18.37 31.10 3.76
CA THR A 106 -18.41 31.36 5.21
C THR A 106 -17.62 32.59 5.66
N SER A 107 -16.71 33.13 4.82
CA SER A 107 -15.94 34.33 5.16
C SER A 107 -16.68 35.64 4.87
N THR A 108 -17.51 35.71 3.83
CA THR A 108 -18.26 36.93 3.47
C THR A 108 -19.57 37.11 4.23
N ALA A 109 -20.19 36.02 4.72
CA ALA A 109 -21.41 36.10 5.53
C ALA A 109 -21.15 36.63 6.96
N GLY A 110 -19.94 36.45 7.50
CA GLY A 110 -19.57 36.92 8.84
C GLY A 110 -19.22 38.41 8.92
N VAL A 111 -18.77 39.03 7.82
CA VAL A 111 -18.34 40.44 7.80
C VAL A 111 -19.54 41.38 7.59
N ALA A 112 -20.56 40.96 6.83
CA ALA A 112 -21.77 41.76 6.62
C ALA A 112 -22.64 41.90 7.89
N ALA A 113 -22.59 40.93 8.82
CA ALA A 113 -23.38 40.97 10.05
C ALA A 113 -22.79 41.90 11.15
N GLN A 114 -21.50 42.24 11.09
CA GLN A 114 -20.86 43.14 12.06
C GLN A 114 -20.89 44.62 11.67
N ALA A 115 -21.11 44.96 10.40
CA ALA A 115 -21.14 46.36 9.96
C ALA A 115 -22.43 47.10 10.36
N ASN A 116 -23.55 46.40 10.59
CA ASN A 116 -24.85 47.03 10.89
C ASN A 116 -25.16 47.21 12.38
N LYS A 117 -24.26 46.76 13.28
CA LYS A 117 -24.45 46.87 14.74
C LYS A 117 -23.66 48.01 15.38
N LYS A 118 -22.86 48.74 14.60
CA LYS A 118 -22.01 49.84 15.07
C LYS A 118 -22.55 51.23 14.74
N ASN A 119 -23.76 51.33 14.20
CA ASN A 119 -24.36 52.60 13.77
C ASN A 119 -25.79 52.83 14.32
N LYS A 120 -26.10 52.26 15.49
CA LYS A 120 -27.30 52.59 16.26
C LYS A 120 -26.93 52.90 17.70
#